data_AF-A0A1U8A516-F1
#
_entry.id   AF-A0A1U8A516-F1
#
_cell.length_a   1.000
_cell.length_b   1.000
_cell.length_c   1.000
_cell.angle_alpha   90.00
_cell.angle_beta   90.00
_cell.angle_gamma   90.00
#
_symmetry.space_group_name_H-M   'P 1'
#
loop_
_entity.id
_entity.type
_entity.pdbx_description
1 polymer ?
#
loop_
_entity_poly.entity_id
_entity_poly.type
_entity_poly.pdbx_seq_one_letter_code
_entity_poly.pdbx_strand_id
1 'polypeptide(L)'
;MAAAEKKWLLALFSAAFVSFLFLLSAISSFSGSPPFSLYSPFASSVRYGASYPPAFSYYISGGRGHKDRILRLLLAVYHPRNRYLLHLGTDASYRERRQLAVAVRAVPAIQAFGNVDVLGKPDAATYMGSSNVAATLRAAAILLKVDSGWDWFITLSVADYPLLTQDDLFHVFSTVRRDLNFIDHTSDLGWKEYQRVQPIVVDPGIYLARRGNKIFHASEKRPTPETFRFFTGSPWVILSRPFLEFCVFGWDNLPRSLLMYFTNVALSEEGYFHSVICNSPEFQNTTVNSDLRFMIWDNPPKMEPHFLNTSDFDLMVQSGAAFARQFQKDDPVLDMVDEKILMRGHRRPAPGAWCTGKRSWWTDPCSKWGDVNIVRPGPQARKFAETMASHLDDWNSHLSRCK
;
A
#
# COMPACT_ATOMS: atom_id res chain seq x y z
N MET A 1 -43.39 55.56 -37.71
CA MET A 1 -42.07 55.10 -38.24
C MET A 1 -41.09 54.61 -37.16
N ALA A 2 -41.35 54.76 -35.84
CA ALA A 2 -40.39 54.39 -34.78
C ALA A 2 -40.41 52.93 -34.28
N ALA A 3 -41.37 52.10 -34.71
CA ALA A 3 -41.50 50.71 -34.24
C ALA A 3 -40.71 49.69 -35.08
N ALA A 4 -40.38 50.04 -36.33
CA ALA A 4 -39.62 49.18 -37.24
C ALA A 4 -38.12 49.21 -36.93
N GLU A 5 -37.57 50.37 -36.54
CA GLU A 5 -36.15 50.53 -36.20
C GLU A 5 -35.75 49.73 -34.94
N LYS A 6 -36.63 49.63 -33.94
CA LYS A 6 -36.35 48.88 -32.70
C LYS A 6 -36.21 47.37 -32.91
N LYS A 7 -36.91 46.80 -33.90
CA LYS A 7 -36.85 45.36 -34.19
C LYS A 7 -35.51 44.95 -34.82
N TRP A 8 -34.95 45.80 -35.68
CA TRP A 8 -33.65 45.57 -36.29
C TRP A 8 -32.50 45.64 -35.28
N LEU A 9 -32.57 46.58 -34.33
CA LEU A 9 -31.60 46.67 -33.24
C LEU A 9 -31.59 45.43 -32.34
N LEU A 10 -32.77 44.90 -32.02
CA LEU A 10 -32.91 43.67 -31.22
C LEU A 10 -32.38 42.43 -31.95
N ALA A 11 -32.59 42.34 -33.26
CA ALA A 11 -32.04 41.26 -34.08
C ALA A 11 -30.51 41.34 -34.19
N LEU A 12 -29.95 42.54 -34.36
CA LEU A 12 -28.50 42.77 -34.38
C LEU A 12 -27.84 42.41 -33.05
N PHE A 13 -28.43 42.82 -31.92
CA PHE A 13 -27.93 42.46 -30.59
C PHE A 13 -27.99 40.95 -30.35
N SER A 14 -29.06 40.30 -30.79
CA SER A 14 -29.23 38.85 -30.64
C SER A 14 -28.20 38.08 -31.48
N ALA A 15 -27.96 38.51 -32.72
CA ALA A 15 -26.94 37.92 -33.59
C ALA A 15 -25.52 38.13 -33.04
N ALA A 16 -25.22 39.32 -32.52
CA ALA A 16 -23.93 39.61 -31.88
C ALA A 16 -23.71 38.78 -30.60
N PHE A 17 -24.75 38.60 -29.78
CA PHE A 17 -24.71 37.80 -28.58
C PHE A 17 -24.49 36.31 -28.88
N VAL A 18 -25.19 35.77 -29.89
CA VAL A 18 -25.00 34.39 -30.34
C VAL A 18 -23.60 34.18 -30.93
N SER A 19 -23.10 35.10 -31.75
CA SER A 19 -21.71 35.06 -32.24
C SER A 19 -20.69 35.14 -31.11
N PHE A 20 -20.93 35.96 -30.09
CA PHE A 20 -20.06 36.05 -28.92
C PHE A 20 -20.06 34.76 -28.08
N LEU A 21 -21.22 34.10 -27.94
CA LEU A 21 -21.32 32.78 -27.30
C LEU A 21 -20.59 31.70 -28.11
N PHE A 22 -20.67 31.72 -29.44
CA PHE A 22 -19.88 30.81 -30.28
C PHE A 22 -18.40 31.09 -30.16
N LEU A 23 -17.98 32.36 -30.08
CA LEU A 23 -16.58 32.75 -29.88
C LEU A 23 -16.06 32.30 -28.51
N LEU A 24 -16.86 32.44 -27.45
CA LEU A 24 -16.54 31.91 -26.12
C LEU A 24 -16.47 30.38 -26.10
N SER A 25 -17.35 29.69 -26.84
CA SER A 25 -17.29 28.23 -27.00
C SER A 25 -16.06 27.79 -27.80
N ALA A 26 -15.64 28.58 -28.79
CA ALA A 26 -14.45 28.34 -29.56
C ALA A 26 -13.20 28.57 -28.70
N ILE A 27 -13.15 29.64 -27.92
CA ILE A 27 -12.05 29.93 -26.99
C ILE A 27 -11.98 28.89 -25.86
N SER A 28 -13.11 28.40 -25.34
CA SER A 28 -13.11 27.30 -24.36
C SER A 28 -12.74 25.96 -24.99
N SER A 29 -13.04 25.74 -26.27
CA SER A 29 -12.55 24.59 -27.06
C SER A 29 -11.05 24.70 -27.38
N PHE A 30 -10.51 25.92 -27.55
CA PHE A 30 -9.08 26.22 -27.69
C PHE A 30 -8.34 26.28 -26.34
N SER A 31 -9.07 26.35 -25.23
CA SER A 31 -8.57 26.09 -23.87
C SER A 31 -8.51 24.59 -23.56
N GLY A 32 -9.03 23.77 -24.49
CA GLY A 32 -8.65 22.37 -24.60
C GLY A 32 -7.15 22.30 -24.86
N SER A 33 -6.48 21.59 -23.95
CA SER A 33 -5.05 21.28 -23.91
C SER A 33 -4.36 21.31 -25.28
N PRO A 34 -3.16 21.90 -25.42
CA PRO A 34 -2.42 21.80 -26.67
C PRO A 34 -2.31 20.32 -27.06
N PRO A 35 -2.77 19.92 -28.26
CA PRO A 35 -2.43 18.60 -28.76
C PRO A 35 -0.91 18.63 -28.93
N PHE A 36 -0.23 17.60 -28.46
CA PHE A 36 1.24 17.53 -28.42
C PHE A 36 1.91 18.33 -27.28
N SER A 37 1.47 18.12 -26.03
CA SER A 37 2.50 18.00 -24.98
C SER A 37 3.28 16.73 -25.30
N LEU A 38 4.54 16.89 -25.73
CA LEU A 38 5.50 15.81 -25.86
C LEU A 38 5.64 15.14 -24.48
N TYR A 39 4.76 14.18 -24.19
CA TYR A 39 5.07 13.12 -23.24
C TYR A 39 6.40 12.54 -23.73
N SER A 40 7.41 12.50 -22.88
CA SER A 40 8.58 11.67 -23.19
C SER A 40 8.02 10.26 -23.39
N PRO A 41 8.00 9.71 -24.62
CA PRO A 41 7.32 8.44 -24.87
C PRO A 41 8.07 7.27 -24.23
N PHE A 42 9.31 7.52 -23.79
CA PHE A 42 10.18 6.52 -23.21
C PHE A 42 10.14 6.61 -21.69
N ALA A 43 9.64 5.54 -21.07
CA ALA A 43 9.88 5.25 -19.67
C ALA A 43 11.40 5.18 -19.45
N SER A 44 11.91 5.91 -18.45
CA SER A 44 13.28 5.70 -18.01
C SER A 44 13.45 4.27 -17.50
N SER A 45 14.53 3.59 -17.89
CA SER A 45 14.77 2.23 -17.46
C SER A 45 15.05 2.17 -15.97
N VAL A 46 14.28 1.37 -15.23
CA VAL A 46 14.59 1.04 -13.84
C VAL A 46 15.79 0.10 -13.82
N ARG A 47 16.81 0.45 -13.04
CA ARG A 47 18.00 -0.38 -12.82
C ARG A 47 17.96 -0.96 -11.41
N TYR A 48 18.15 -2.27 -11.32
CA TYR A 48 18.08 -3.04 -10.08
C TYR A 48 19.47 -3.50 -9.62
N GLY A 49 19.55 -4.01 -8.40
CA GLY A 49 20.77 -4.52 -7.78
C GLY A 49 21.38 -3.59 -6.74
N ALA A 50 22.43 -4.06 -6.08
CA ALA A 50 23.02 -3.43 -4.88
C ALA A 50 23.55 -2.01 -5.10
N SER A 51 23.99 -1.68 -6.33
CA SER A 51 24.50 -0.35 -6.72
C SER A 51 23.42 0.68 -7.00
N TYR A 52 22.15 0.29 -6.98
CA TYR A 52 21.01 1.16 -7.26
C TYR A 52 20.08 1.22 -6.05
N PRO A 53 19.25 2.27 -5.92
CA PRO A 53 18.25 2.32 -4.85
C PRO A 53 17.36 1.08 -4.87
N PRO A 54 16.79 0.67 -3.74
CA PRO A 54 15.93 -0.49 -3.73
C PRO A 54 14.63 -0.27 -4.50
N ALA A 55 13.90 -1.35 -4.73
CA ALA A 55 12.55 -1.33 -5.29
C ALA A 55 11.60 -2.11 -4.38
N PHE A 56 10.38 -1.61 -4.23
CA PHE A 56 9.35 -2.22 -3.41
C PHE A 56 8.24 -2.81 -4.27
N SER A 57 7.69 -3.93 -3.83
CA SER A 57 6.42 -4.44 -4.32
C SER A 57 5.33 -4.18 -3.29
N TYR A 58 4.28 -3.47 -3.68
CA TYR A 58 3.16 -3.12 -2.82
C TYR A 58 1.95 -3.98 -3.13
N TYR A 59 1.42 -4.64 -2.11
CA TYR A 59 0.10 -5.23 -2.14
C TYR A 59 -0.88 -4.30 -1.41
N ILE A 60 -1.74 -3.61 -2.16
CA ILE A 60 -2.70 -2.65 -1.62
C ILE A 60 -4.10 -3.26 -1.67
N SER A 61 -4.68 -3.53 -0.50
CA SER A 61 -5.93 -4.26 -0.35
C SER A 61 -7.07 -3.39 0.18
N GLY A 62 -8.29 -3.73 -0.23
CA GLY A 62 -9.53 -3.11 0.23
C GLY A 62 -10.75 -3.98 -0.10
N GLY A 63 -11.94 -3.47 0.19
CA GLY A 63 -13.20 -4.18 0.02
C GLY A 63 -14.23 -3.32 -0.68
N ARG A 64 -15.51 -3.52 -0.37
CA ARG A 64 -16.61 -2.75 -0.94
C ARG A 64 -16.47 -1.25 -0.69
N GLY A 65 -16.62 -0.44 -1.75
CA GLY A 65 -16.61 1.02 -1.65
C GLY A 65 -15.22 1.64 -1.42
N HIS A 66 -14.17 0.84 -1.53
CA HIS A 66 -12.80 1.24 -1.22
C HIS A 66 -11.97 1.61 -2.46
N LYS A 67 -12.53 1.57 -3.69
CA LYS A 67 -11.77 1.93 -4.91
C LYS A 67 -11.03 3.27 -4.82
N ASP A 68 -11.67 4.30 -4.28
CA ASP A 68 -11.12 5.66 -4.27
C ASP A 68 -10.04 5.80 -3.18
N ARG A 69 -10.17 5.05 -2.08
CA ARG A 69 -9.15 4.95 -1.04
C ARG A 69 -7.91 4.22 -1.54
N ILE A 70 -8.08 3.10 -2.25
CA ILE A 70 -6.97 2.38 -2.90
C ILE A 70 -6.26 3.31 -3.88
N LEU A 71 -7.00 4.02 -4.74
CA LEU A 71 -6.40 4.94 -5.70
C LEU A 71 -5.63 6.08 -4.99
N ARG A 72 -6.21 6.68 -3.95
CA ARG A 72 -5.55 7.73 -3.16
C ARG A 72 -4.24 7.23 -2.56
N LEU A 73 -4.27 6.06 -1.92
CA LEU A 73 -3.11 5.43 -1.28
C LEU A 73 -2.04 5.05 -2.30
N LEU A 74 -2.43 4.39 -3.40
CA LEU A 74 -1.51 4.06 -4.51
C LEU A 74 -0.75 5.31 -4.96
N LEU A 75 -1.46 6.40 -5.22
CA LEU A 75 -0.81 7.63 -5.68
C LEU A 75 0.11 8.23 -4.60
N ALA A 76 -0.19 8.03 -3.32
CA ALA A 76 0.64 8.53 -2.21
C ALA A 76 1.97 7.76 -2.11
N VAL A 77 1.96 6.47 -2.44
CA VAL A 77 3.15 5.61 -2.45
C VAL A 77 3.72 5.36 -3.85
N TYR A 78 3.22 6.03 -4.90
CA TYR A 78 3.59 5.72 -6.28
C TYR A 78 5.01 6.17 -6.61
N HIS A 79 5.78 5.27 -7.20
CA HIS A 79 7.07 5.56 -7.82
C HIS A 79 7.32 4.58 -8.99
N PRO A 80 7.89 5.03 -10.12
CA PRO A 80 8.16 4.17 -11.28
C PRO A 80 9.01 2.92 -11.01
N ARG A 81 9.88 2.96 -9.99
CA ARG A 81 10.74 1.83 -9.60
C ARG A 81 10.00 0.65 -9.00
N ASN A 82 8.86 0.91 -8.39
CA ASN A 82 8.14 -0.06 -7.59
C ASN A 82 7.13 -0.83 -8.45
N ARG A 83 6.70 -1.99 -7.94
CA ARG A 83 5.61 -2.78 -8.51
C ARG A 83 4.39 -2.71 -7.61
N TYR A 84 3.19 -2.64 -8.18
CA TYR A 84 1.96 -2.53 -7.40
C TYR A 84 0.93 -3.56 -7.84
N LEU A 85 0.34 -4.25 -6.87
CA LEU A 85 -0.83 -5.11 -7.07
C LEU A 85 -1.97 -4.60 -6.20
N LEU A 86 -3.04 -4.15 -6.85
CA LEU A 86 -4.25 -3.65 -6.18
C LEU A 86 -5.29 -4.75 -6.09
N HIS A 87 -5.85 -4.97 -4.90
CA HIS A 87 -6.88 -5.97 -4.67
C HIS A 87 -8.09 -5.37 -3.98
N LEU A 88 -9.24 -5.57 -4.62
CA LEU A 88 -10.54 -5.38 -4.00
C LEU A 88 -11.14 -6.77 -3.74
N GLY A 89 -11.41 -7.08 -2.48
CA GLY A 89 -11.94 -8.36 -2.02
C GLY A 89 -13.26 -8.77 -2.69
N THR A 90 -13.68 -10.02 -2.48
CA THR A 90 -14.92 -10.58 -3.07
C THR A 90 -16.19 -9.81 -2.74
N ASP A 91 -16.17 -9.00 -1.69
CA ASP A 91 -17.26 -8.13 -1.24
C ASP A 91 -17.48 -6.88 -2.11
N ALA A 92 -16.46 -6.49 -2.89
CA ALA A 92 -16.51 -5.43 -3.91
C ALA A 92 -17.13 -5.93 -5.23
N SER A 93 -17.83 -5.03 -5.93
CA SER A 93 -18.49 -5.38 -7.20
C SER A 93 -17.49 -5.47 -8.36
N TYR A 94 -17.82 -6.27 -9.39
CA TYR A 94 -17.04 -6.28 -10.64
C TYR A 94 -16.91 -4.88 -11.26
N ARG A 95 -17.99 -4.08 -11.22
CA ARG A 95 -18.02 -2.70 -11.71
C ARG A 95 -17.00 -1.83 -10.98
N GLU A 96 -16.91 -1.96 -9.66
CA GLU A 96 -15.97 -1.21 -8.83
C GLU A 96 -14.51 -1.55 -9.19
N ARG A 97 -14.19 -2.84 -9.36
CA ARG A 97 -12.85 -3.27 -9.80
C ARG A 97 -12.49 -2.75 -11.18
N ARG A 98 -13.43 -2.79 -12.12
CA ARG A 98 -13.23 -2.25 -13.47
C ARG A 98 -13.01 -0.74 -13.43
N GLN A 99 -13.76 -0.01 -12.59
CA GLN A 99 -13.58 1.43 -12.40
C GLN A 99 -12.20 1.75 -11.82
N LEU A 100 -11.73 0.98 -10.84
CA LEU A 100 -10.37 1.13 -10.31
C LEU A 100 -9.32 0.93 -11.41
N ALA A 101 -9.44 -0.14 -12.21
CA ALA A 101 -8.51 -0.40 -13.32
C ALA A 101 -8.49 0.73 -14.36
N VAL A 102 -9.66 1.30 -14.69
CA VAL A 102 -9.76 2.46 -15.59
C VAL A 102 -9.09 3.69 -14.98
N ALA A 103 -9.35 3.98 -13.70
CA ALA A 103 -8.79 5.13 -13.02
C ALA A 103 -7.26 5.06 -12.90
N VAL A 104 -6.71 3.88 -12.62
CA VAL A 104 -5.27 3.62 -12.59
C VAL A 104 -4.63 3.88 -13.96
N ARG A 105 -5.24 3.38 -15.04
CA ARG A 105 -4.74 3.60 -16.41
C ARG A 105 -4.85 5.05 -16.89
N ALA A 106 -5.70 5.85 -16.26
CA ALA A 106 -5.83 7.27 -16.58
C ALA A 106 -4.67 8.13 -16.03
N VAL A 107 -3.81 7.57 -15.16
CA VAL A 107 -2.64 8.26 -14.62
C VAL A 107 -1.49 8.12 -15.62
N PRO A 108 -0.97 9.22 -16.21
CA PRO A 108 0.01 9.15 -17.29
C PRO A 108 1.29 8.40 -16.94
N ALA A 109 1.82 8.60 -15.73
CA ALA A 109 3.00 7.89 -15.28
C ALA A 109 2.74 6.37 -15.18
N ILE A 110 1.60 5.95 -14.62
CA ILE A 110 1.25 4.53 -14.52
C ILE A 110 1.10 3.91 -15.92
N GLN A 111 0.47 4.64 -16.85
CA GLN A 111 0.34 4.19 -18.22
C GLN A 111 1.70 4.01 -18.91
N ALA A 112 2.63 4.94 -18.69
CA ALA A 112 3.96 4.91 -19.30
C ALA A 112 4.86 3.80 -18.74
N PHE A 113 4.84 3.58 -17.42
CA PHE A 113 5.71 2.60 -16.75
C PHE A 113 5.10 1.21 -16.63
N GLY A 114 3.76 1.06 -16.74
CA GLY A 114 3.10 -0.26 -16.74
C GLY A 114 3.34 -1.07 -15.47
N ASN A 115 3.56 -0.40 -14.33
CA ASN A 115 4.02 -1.00 -13.08
C ASN A 115 2.91 -1.22 -12.04
N VAL A 116 1.64 -1.06 -12.43
CA VAL A 116 0.47 -1.24 -11.54
C VAL A 116 -0.54 -2.19 -12.17
N ASP A 117 -0.87 -3.26 -11.45
CA ASP A 117 -1.91 -4.22 -11.83
C ASP A 117 -3.10 -4.17 -10.86
N VAL A 118 -4.30 -4.43 -11.39
CA VAL A 118 -5.51 -4.63 -10.59
C VAL A 118 -5.94 -6.09 -10.68
N LEU A 119 -6.08 -6.76 -9.55
CA LEU A 119 -6.43 -8.17 -9.49
C LEU A 119 -7.86 -8.39 -10.02
N GLY A 120 -7.99 -9.04 -11.18
CA GLY A 120 -9.28 -9.28 -11.83
C GLY A 120 -10.14 -10.32 -11.11
N LYS A 121 -9.54 -11.48 -10.76
CA LYS A 121 -10.19 -12.54 -9.97
C LYS A 121 -9.88 -12.32 -8.48
N PRO A 122 -10.84 -11.82 -7.69
CA PRO A 122 -10.61 -11.46 -6.29
C PRO A 122 -10.45 -12.70 -5.41
N ASP A 123 -9.72 -12.51 -4.32
CA ASP A 123 -9.75 -13.41 -3.17
C ASP A 123 -10.69 -12.89 -2.09
N ALA A 124 -11.17 -13.81 -1.24
CA ALA A 124 -11.83 -13.44 0.00
C ALA A 124 -10.80 -12.86 0.99
N ALA A 125 -11.27 -11.96 1.86
CA ALA A 125 -10.43 -11.27 2.83
C ALA A 125 -11.17 -11.19 4.18
N THR A 126 -11.37 -12.34 4.82
CA THR A 126 -12.04 -12.43 6.13
C THR A 126 -11.06 -11.98 7.20
N TYR A 127 -11.35 -10.87 7.90
CA TYR A 127 -10.47 -10.27 8.93
C TYR A 127 -9.92 -11.27 9.96
N MET A 128 -10.76 -12.15 10.51
CA MET A 128 -10.32 -13.16 11.50
C MET A 128 -9.92 -14.51 10.88
N GLY A 129 -9.98 -14.64 9.55
CA GLY A 129 -9.89 -15.91 8.84
C GLY A 129 -8.59 -16.06 8.04
N SER A 130 -8.34 -17.29 7.61
CA SER A 130 -7.13 -17.67 6.87
C SER A 130 -7.15 -17.25 5.40
N SER A 131 -8.28 -16.81 4.86
CA SER A 131 -8.38 -16.26 3.50
C SER A 131 -7.50 -15.02 3.29
N ASN A 132 -7.25 -14.21 4.31
CA ASN A 132 -6.29 -13.10 4.23
C ASN A 132 -4.87 -13.60 3.96
N VAL A 133 -4.43 -14.66 4.63
CA VAL A 133 -3.11 -15.28 4.40
C VAL A 133 -3.02 -15.82 2.98
N ALA A 134 -4.06 -16.52 2.52
CA ALA A 134 -4.12 -17.03 1.15
C ALA A 134 -4.08 -15.91 0.09
N ALA A 135 -4.80 -14.81 0.32
CA ALA A 135 -4.79 -13.64 -0.56
C ALA A 135 -3.40 -12.97 -0.63
N THR A 136 -2.76 -12.78 0.53
CA THR A 136 -1.41 -12.20 0.62
C THR A 136 -0.35 -13.10 -0.03
N LEU A 137 -0.40 -14.42 0.19
CA LEU A 137 0.50 -15.37 -0.47
C LEU A 137 0.29 -15.39 -1.99
N ARG A 138 -0.97 -15.31 -2.46
CA ARG A 138 -1.27 -15.20 -3.90
C ARG A 138 -0.74 -13.90 -4.48
N ALA A 139 -0.88 -12.78 -3.76
CA ALA A 139 -0.33 -11.49 -4.17
C ALA A 139 1.20 -11.54 -4.30
N ALA A 140 1.90 -12.10 -3.31
CA ALA A 140 3.34 -12.34 -3.35
C ALA A 140 3.73 -13.22 -4.54
N ALA A 141 3.03 -14.34 -4.76
CA ALA A 141 3.30 -15.24 -5.89
C ALA A 141 3.14 -14.56 -7.26
N ILE A 142 2.12 -13.70 -7.41
CA ILE A 142 1.92 -12.89 -8.63
C ILE A 142 3.10 -11.92 -8.80
N LEU A 143 3.44 -11.15 -7.76
CA LEU A 143 4.50 -10.14 -7.81
C LEU A 143 5.89 -10.76 -8.05
N LEU A 144 6.17 -11.94 -7.49
CA LEU A 144 7.39 -12.71 -7.77
C LEU A 144 7.47 -13.14 -9.24
N LYS A 145 6.32 -13.48 -9.85
CA LYS A 145 6.22 -13.95 -11.23
C LYS A 145 6.30 -12.82 -12.27
N VAL A 146 5.68 -11.68 -12.00
CA VAL A 146 5.57 -10.60 -13.00
C VAL A 146 6.74 -9.63 -12.98
N ASP A 147 7.52 -9.61 -11.90
CA ASP A 147 8.66 -8.70 -11.75
C ASP A 147 9.75 -9.34 -10.86
N SER A 148 10.97 -9.40 -11.38
CA SER A 148 12.13 -9.95 -10.68
C SER A 148 12.98 -8.90 -9.96
N GLY A 149 12.68 -7.61 -10.11
CA GLY A 149 13.58 -6.51 -9.71
C GLY A 149 13.37 -5.94 -8.31
N TRP A 150 12.25 -6.22 -7.65
CA TRP A 150 11.96 -5.67 -6.32
C TRP A 150 12.64 -6.44 -5.18
N ASP A 151 12.95 -5.75 -4.10
CA ASP A 151 13.71 -6.25 -2.95
C ASP A 151 12.83 -6.60 -1.75
N TRP A 152 11.79 -5.79 -1.51
CA TRP A 152 10.85 -5.98 -0.40
C TRP A 152 9.41 -5.95 -0.86
N PHE A 153 8.57 -6.72 -0.16
CA PHE A 153 7.13 -6.77 -0.31
C PHE A 153 6.46 -6.10 0.88
N ILE A 154 5.58 -5.12 0.61
CA ILE A 154 4.89 -4.32 1.61
C ILE A 154 3.39 -4.54 1.49
N THR A 155 2.76 -4.97 2.57
CA THR A 155 1.29 -5.07 2.66
C THR A 155 0.68 -3.77 3.15
N LEU A 156 -0.26 -3.19 2.41
CA LEU A 156 -1.05 -2.04 2.86
C LEU A 156 -2.54 -2.34 2.70
N SER A 157 -3.33 -1.85 3.64
CA SER A 157 -4.79 -1.77 3.53
C SER A 157 -5.20 -0.33 3.26
N VAL A 158 -6.46 -0.11 2.91
CA VAL A 158 -7.00 1.26 2.77
C VAL A 158 -6.99 2.08 4.05
N ALA A 159 -6.73 1.45 5.20
CA ALA A 159 -6.63 2.10 6.50
C ALA A 159 -5.21 2.63 6.80
N ASP A 160 -4.22 2.27 5.99
CA ASP A 160 -2.83 2.71 6.13
C ASP A 160 -2.56 3.97 5.27
N TYR A 161 -1.57 4.78 5.68
CA TYR A 161 -1.06 5.90 4.88
C TYR A 161 0.44 6.13 5.13
N PRO A 162 1.24 6.54 4.12
CA PRO A 162 2.67 6.78 4.30
C PRO A 162 2.94 8.06 5.10
N LEU A 163 4.00 8.04 5.92
CA LEU A 163 4.51 9.20 6.67
C LEU A 163 5.82 9.76 6.10
N LEU A 164 6.21 9.29 4.92
CA LEU A 164 7.42 9.71 4.21
C LEU A 164 7.24 9.55 2.70
N THR A 165 8.06 10.24 1.92
CA THR A 165 8.06 10.09 0.46
C THR A 165 8.73 8.80 0.02
N GLN A 166 8.49 8.35 -1.21
CA GLN A 166 9.20 7.17 -1.74
C GLN A 166 10.72 7.39 -1.81
N ASP A 167 11.16 8.62 -2.11
CA ASP A 167 12.58 8.96 -2.09
C ASP A 167 13.19 8.86 -0.68
N ASP A 168 12.46 9.27 0.36
CA ASP A 168 12.89 9.06 1.75
C ASP A 168 13.05 7.56 2.06
N LEU A 169 12.07 6.75 1.64
CA LEU A 169 12.07 5.31 1.85
C LEU A 169 13.26 4.66 1.16
N PHE A 170 13.49 4.97 -0.13
CA PHE A 170 14.62 4.45 -0.89
C PHE A 170 15.95 4.86 -0.27
N HIS A 171 16.08 6.12 0.16
CA HIS A 171 17.31 6.63 0.74
C HIS A 171 17.71 5.82 1.98
N VAL A 172 16.78 5.62 2.91
CA VAL A 172 17.06 4.89 4.15
C VAL A 172 17.22 3.39 3.88
N PHE A 173 16.35 2.75 3.10
CA PHE A 173 16.49 1.33 2.78
C PHE A 173 17.73 1.00 1.93
N SER A 174 18.38 1.99 1.30
CA SER A 174 19.66 1.78 0.61
C SER A 174 20.80 1.42 1.57
N THR A 175 20.69 1.74 2.86
CA THR A 175 21.66 1.34 3.89
C THR A 175 21.27 0.04 4.61
N VAL A 176 20.07 -0.48 4.33
CA VAL A 176 19.53 -1.69 4.95
C VAL A 176 19.90 -2.91 4.11
N ARG A 177 20.28 -3.98 4.80
CA ARG A 177 20.48 -5.30 4.20
C ARG A 177 19.19 -5.83 3.58
N ARG A 178 19.23 -6.16 2.29
CA ARG A 178 18.04 -6.55 1.47
C ARG A 178 17.40 -7.88 1.84
N ASP A 179 18.07 -8.70 2.64
CA ASP A 179 17.55 -9.96 3.16
C ASP A 179 16.75 -9.79 4.45
N LEU A 180 16.80 -8.63 5.11
CA LEU A 180 16.08 -8.38 6.35
C LEU A 180 14.57 -8.24 6.15
N ASN A 181 13.83 -8.75 7.11
CA ASN A 181 12.37 -8.75 7.21
C ASN A 181 11.95 -7.89 8.40
N PHE A 182 11.06 -6.93 8.19
CA PHE A 182 10.48 -6.12 9.26
C PHE A 182 9.13 -6.74 9.65
N ILE A 183 9.16 -7.46 10.76
CA ILE A 183 8.05 -8.24 11.27
C ILE A 183 8.08 -8.14 12.80
N ASP A 184 7.12 -7.39 13.36
CA ASP A 184 6.88 -7.38 14.80
C ASP A 184 6.46 -8.78 15.24
N HIS A 185 7.12 -9.37 16.24
CA HIS A 185 6.88 -10.75 16.65
C HIS A 185 7.24 -11.01 18.11
N THR A 186 6.50 -11.95 18.70
CA THR A 186 6.75 -12.53 20.02
C THR A 186 6.23 -13.96 20.05
N SER A 187 6.87 -14.81 20.84
CA SER A 187 6.32 -16.11 21.22
C SER A 187 5.73 -16.13 22.63
N ASP A 188 5.76 -15.00 23.35
CA ASP A 188 4.97 -14.83 24.58
C ASP A 188 3.51 -14.62 24.21
N LEU A 189 2.75 -15.71 24.20
CA LEU A 189 1.37 -15.72 23.75
C LEU A 189 0.41 -15.15 24.81
N GLY A 190 0.73 -15.31 26.10
CA GLY A 190 -0.18 -14.97 27.20
C GLY A 190 -1.62 -15.43 26.95
N TRP A 191 -2.57 -14.50 27.07
CA TRP A 191 -4.00 -14.77 26.84
C TRP A 191 -4.33 -15.18 25.39
N LYS A 192 -3.48 -14.82 24.40
CA LYS A 192 -3.71 -15.13 22.98
C LYS A 192 -3.67 -16.63 22.72
N GLU A 193 -2.93 -17.40 23.52
CA GLU A 193 -2.90 -18.86 23.40
C GLU A 193 -4.31 -19.46 23.49
N TYR A 194 -5.03 -19.12 24.57
CA TYR A 194 -6.37 -19.63 24.85
C TYR A 194 -7.46 -19.05 23.95
N GLN A 195 -7.26 -17.84 23.41
CA GLN A 195 -8.26 -17.12 22.62
C GLN A 195 -8.07 -17.25 21.10
N ARG A 196 -6.85 -17.52 20.62
CA ARG A 196 -6.53 -17.50 19.18
C ARG A 196 -5.91 -18.80 18.67
N VAL A 197 -5.08 -19.47 19.47
CA VAL A 197 -4.32 -20.65 19.03
C VAL A 197 -5.08 -21.96 19.29
N GLN A 198 -5.55 -22.15 20.52
CA GLN A 198 -6.29 -23.35 20.94
C GLN A 198 -7.70 -23.45 20.34
N PRO A 199 -8.46 -22.34 20.14
CA PRO A 199 -9.75 -22.42 19.45
C PRO A 199 -9.57 -22.80 17.98
N ILE A 200 -10.40 -23.72 17.51
CA ILE A 200 -10.44 -24.11 16.09
C ILE A 200 -11.47 -23.24 15.39
N VAL A 201 -11.03 -22.53 14.35
CA VAL A 201 -11.91 -21.69 13.53
C VAL A 201 -11.99 -22.20 12.10
N VAL A 202 -13.11 -21.95 11.43
CA VAL A 202 -13.29 -22.24 10.01
C VAL A 202 -13.65 -20.95 9.30
N ASP A 203 -12.82 -20.57 8.33
CA ASP A 203 -13.08 -19.40 7.49
C ASP A 203 -14.00 -19.80 6.33
N PRO A 204 -15.26 -19.33 6.26
CA PRO A 204 -16.12 -19.62 5.12
C PRO A 204 -15.62 -19.00 3.81
N GLY A 205 -14.77 -17.97 3.86
CA GLY A 205 -14.23 -17.30 2.69
C GLY A 205 -13.46 -18.21 1.73
N ILE A 206 -12.97 -19.36 2.21
CA ILE A 206 -12.23 -20.32 1.38
C ILE A 206 -13.12 -21.32 0.61
N TYR A 207 -14.38 -21.54 1.03
CA TYR A 207 -15.27 -22.56 0.39
C TYR A 207 -16.71 -22.09 0.15
N LEU A 208 -17.16 -20.98 0.74
CA LEU A 208 -18.50 -20.42 0.55
C LEU A 208 -18.40 -19.04 -0.10
N ALA A 209 -18.52 -19.03 -1.43
CA ALA A 209 -18.65 -17.79 -2.19
C ALA A 209 -19.86 -16.99 -1.65
N ARG A 210 -19.58 -15.85 -0.98
CA ARG A 210 -20.53 -14.81 -0.52
C ARG A 210 -21.08 -14.92 0.92
N ARG A 211 -20.52 -15.74 1.82
CA ARG A 211 -20.79 -15.59 3.26
C ARG A 211 -19.68 -14.84 3.98
N GLY A 212 -20.01 -13.58 4.31
CA GLY A 212 -19.62 -12.74 5.46
C GLY A 212 -18.17 -12.73 5.95
N ASN A 213 -17.73 -11.56 6.44
CA ASN A 213 -16.46 -11.35 7.16
C ASN A 213 -16.42 -12.03 8.55
N LYS A 214 -17.10 -13.17 8.73
CA LYS A 214 -17.24 -13.88 10.01
C LYS A 214 -16.72 -15.29 9.86
N ILE A 215 -15.97 -15.73 10.86
CA ILE A 215 -15.49 -17.10 11.01
C ILE A 215 -16.49 -17.95 11.83
N PHE A 216 -16.44 -19.26 11.67
CA PHE A 216 -17.13 -20.21 12.54
C PHE A 216 -16.17 -20.77 13.58
N HIS A 217 -16.65 -20.95 14.80
CA HIS A 217 -15.88 -21.60 15.87
C HIS A 217 -16.36 -23.03 16.04
N ALA A 218 -15.42 -23.97 16.14
CA ALA A 218 -15.73 -25.32 16.59
C ALA A 218 -16.04 -25.31 18.09
N SER A 219 -16.84 -26.29 18.54
CA SER A 219 -17.11 -26.50 19.96
C SER A 219 -15.88 -26.97 20.73
N GLU A 220 -15.09 -27.84 20.10
CA GLU A 220 -13.86 -28.39 20.68
C GLU A 220 -12.65 -27.48 20.42
N LYS A 221 -11.70 -27.53 21.35
CA LYS A 221 -10.39 -26.88 21.22
C LYS A 221 -9.31 -27.92 20.93
N ARG A 222 -8.15 -27.44 20.47
CA ARG A 222 -6.92 -28.24 20.33
C ARG A 222 -5.82 -27.74 21.27
N PRO A 223 -4.85 -28.59 21.64
CA PRO A 223 -3.64 -28.13 22.30
C PRO A 223 -2.80 -27.24 21.36
N THR A 224 -1.97 -26.38 21.97
CA THR A 224 -0.92 -25.62 21.28
C THR A 224 0.10 -26.59 20.66
N PRO A 225 0.61 -26.33 19.44
CA PRO A 225 1.49 -27.25 18.74
C PRO A 225 2.85 -27.37 19.44
N GLU A 226 3.36 -28.61 19.51
CA GLU A 226 4.70 -28.90 20.07
C GLU A 226 5.77 -29.09 18.98
N THR A 227 5.36 -29.35 17.74
CA THR A 227 6.28 -29.62 16.61
C THR A 227 6.94 -28.37 16.05
N PHE A 228 6.43 -27.19 16.39
CA PHE A 228 7.01 -25.88 16.06
C PHE A 228 6.60 -24.88 17.14
N ARG A 229 7.39 -23.82 17.30
CA ARG A 229 7.07 -22.75 18.24
C ARG A 229 6.11 -21.75 17.58
N PHE A 230 4.97 -21.49 18.20
CA PHE A 230 4.04 -20.48 17.69
C PHE A 230 4.55 -19.07 17.98
N PHE A 231 4.61 -18.24 16.95
CA PHE A 231 4.92 -16.82 17.06
C PHE A 231 3.72 -16.00 16.57
N THR A 232 3.51 -14.85 17.19
CA THR A 232 2.47 -13.87 16.82
C THR A 232 3.00 -12.45 16.84
N GLY A 233 2.34 -11.53 16.15
CA GLY A 233 2.69 -10.11 16.18
C GLY A 233 1.78 -9.28 15.27
N SER A 234 2.28 -8.13 14.82
CA SER A 234 1.56 -7.27 13.88
C SER A 234 1.30 -8.00 12.55
N PRO A 235 0.06 -7.99 12.03
CA PRO A 235 -0.22 -8.61 10.73
C PRO A 235 0.35 -7.79 9.56
N TRP A 236 0.91 -6.61 9.83
CA TRP A 236 1.48 -5.74 8.81
C TRP A 236 2.98 -5.95 8.72
N VAL A 237 3.42 -6.43 7.57
CA VAL A 237 4.79 -6.91 7.39
C VAL A 237 5.47 -6.21 6.22
N ILE A 238 6.80 -6.15 6.29
CA ILE A 238 7.67 -5.84 5.15
C ILE A 238 8.63 -7.01 5.01
N LEU A 239 8.39 -7.86 4.01
CA LEU A 239 9.08 -9.13 3.83
C LEU A 239 10.08 -9.03 2.69
N SER A 240 11.27 -9.57 2.90
CA SER A 240 12.29 -9.64 1.86
C SER A 240 11.88 -10.63 0.77
N ARG A 241 12.32 -10.35 -0.46
CA ARG A 241 12.06 -11.23 -1.61
C ARG A 241 12.53 -12.68 -1.34
N PRO A 242 13.75 -12.95 -0.80
CA PRO A 242 14.19 -14.32 -0.55
C PRO A 242 13.27 -15.09 0.41
N PHE A 243 12.76 -14.44 1.45
CA PHE A 243 11.83 -15.08 2.39
C PHE A 243 10.49 -15.43 1.74
N LEU A 244 9.98 -14.56 0.85
CA LEU A 244 8.77 -14.87 0.08
C LEU A 244 8.98 -15.96 -0.96
N GLU A 245 10.15 -16.02 -1.60
CA GLU A 245 10.52 -17.13 -2.48
C GLU A 245 10.55 -18.45 -1.71
N PHE A 246 11.05 -18.46 -0.47
CA PHE A 246 10.96 -19.62 0.42
C PHE A 246 9.50 -19.98 0.74
N CYS A 247 8.66 -19.01 1.10
CA CYS A 247 7.25 -19.27 1.42
C CYS A 247 6.43 -19.81 0.24
N VAL A 248 6.70 -19.33 -0.99
CA VAL A 248 5.90 -19.64 -2.18
C VAL A 248 6.48 -20.81 -2.98
N PHE A 249 7.81 -20.83 -3.18
CA PHE A 249 8.51 -21.78 -4.04
C PHE A 249 9.44 -22.74 -3.30
N GLY A 250 9.66 -22.54 -1.99
CA GLY A 250 10.58 -23.34 -1.19
C GLY A 250 10.34 -24.85 -1.30
N TRP A 251 11.43 -25.60 -1.33
CA TRP A 251 11.41 -27.07 -1.34
C TRP A 251 11.13 -27.65 0.06
N ASP A 252 11.48 -26.90 1.11
CA ASP A 252 11.11 -27.21 2.49
C ASP A 252 9.58 -27.21 2.67
N ASN A 253 9.08 -28.13 3.50
CA ASN A 253 7.64 -28.30 3.72
C ASN A 253 7.10 -27.42 4.85
N LEU A 254 7.93 -26.80 5.68
CA LEU A 254 7.53 -25.99 6.83
C LEU A 254 6.50 -24.91 6.45
N PRO A 255 6.69 -24.06 5.40
CA PRO A 255 5.66 -23.09 5.02
C PRO A 255 4.31 -23.74 4.69
N ARG A 256 4.31 -24.88 3.99
CA ARG A 256 3.09 -25.60 3.59
C ARG A 256 2.40 -26.24 4.79
N SER A 257 3.14 -26.90 5.67
CA SER A 257 2.64 -27.52 6.89
C SER A 257 2.06 -26.48 7.84
N LEU A 258 2.74 -25.35 8.02
CA LEU A 258 2.23 -24.24 8.83
C LEU A 258 1.02 -23.61 8.16
N LEU A 259 0.99 -23.45 6.83
CA LEU A 259 -0.18 -22.93 6.13
C LEU A 259 -1.42 -23.79 6.42
N MET A 260 -1.29 -25.13 6.38
CA MET A 260 -2.36 -26.05 6.77
C MET A 260 -2.77 -25.92 8.24
N TYR A 261 -1.83 -25.68 9.14
CA TYR A 261 -2.15 -25.44 10.55
C TYR A 261 -2.91 -24.12 10.76
N PHE A 262 -2.47 -23.07 10.07
CA PHE A 262 -3.00 -21.71 10.16
C PHE A 262 -4.33 -21.54 9.44
N THR A 263 -4.79 -22.51 8.62
CA THR A 263 -6.16 -22.46 8.06
C THR A 263 -7.24 -22.41 9.13
N ASN A 264 -6.94 -22.94 10.32
CA ASN A 264 -7.88 -23.07 11.44
C ASN A 264 -7.49 -22.29 12.70
N VAL A 265 -6.63 -21.26 12.56
CA VAL A 265 -6.22 -20.34 13.64
C VAL A 265 -6.96 -19.01 13.46
N ALA A 266 -7.50 -18.43 14.54
CA ALA A 266 -8.10 -17.09 14.47
C ALA A 266 -7.01 -16.04 14.24
N LEU A 267 -7.29 -15.04 13.39
CA LEU A 267 -6.32 -13.99 13.01
C LEU A 267 -5.02 -14.59 12.46
N SER A 268 -5.15 -15.52 11.51
CA SER A 268 -4.02 -16.32 11.01
C SER A 268 -2.89 -15.46 10.42
N GLU A 269 -3.19 -14.27 9.91
CA GLU A 269 -2.21 -13.30 9.40
C GLU A 269 -1.26 -12.78 10.50
N GLU A 270 -1.71 -12.70 11.75
CA GLU A 270 -0.90 -12.32 12.90
C GLU A 270 0.05 -13.43 13.36
N GLY A 271 0.08 -14.60 12.70
CA GLY A 271 0.89 -15.73 13.16
C GLY A 271 1.59 -16.54 12.07
N TYR A 272 1.05 -16.58 10.84
CA TYR A 272 1.62 -17.41 9.77
C TYR A 272 3.06 -17.03 9.42
N PHE A 273 3.30 -15.80 8.95
CA PHE A 273 4.64 -15.36 8.55
C PHE A 273 5.62 -15.37 9.73
N HIS A 274 5.14 -14.95 10.92
CA HIS A 274 5.88 -14.95 12.18
C HIS A 274 6.40 -16.35 12.54
N SER A 275 5.52 -17.35 12.49
CA SER A 275 5.88 -18.72 12.83
C SER A 275 6.75 -19.35 11.74
N VAL A 276 6.49 -19.09 10.45
CA VAL A 276 7.34 -19.61 9.37
C VAL A 276 8.76 -19.04 9.49
N ILE A 277 8.92 -17.72 9.61
CA ILE A 277 10.25 -17.11 9.62
C ILE A 277 11.08 -17.52 10.84
N CYS A 278 10.46 -17.60 12.01
CA CYS A 278 11.15 -17.92 13.26
C CYS A 278 11.40 -19.41 13.50
N ASN A 279 10.73 -20.29 12.77
CA ASN A 279 11.04 -21.73 12.79
C ASN A 279 11.91 -22.15 11.58
N SER A 280 12.36 -21.20 10.76
CA SER A 280 13.23 -21.45 9.61
C SER A 280 14.68 -21.09 9.94
N PRO A 281 15.62 -22.06 10.03
CA PRO A 281 17.03 -21.78 10.38
C PRO A 281 17.70 -20.76 9.46
N GLU A 282 17.33 -20.76 8.17
CA GLU A 282 17.86 -19.85 7.16
C GLU A 282 17.42 -18.39 7.36
N PHE A 283 16.24 -18.16 7.96
CA PHE A 283 15.61 -16.84 8.04
C PHE A 283 15.43 -16.30 9.46
N GLN A 284 15.49 -17.14 10.49
CA GLN A 284 15.27 -16.74 11.88
C GLN A 284 16.18 -15.58 12.34
N ASN A 285 17.34 -15.41 11.71
CA ASN A 285 18.29 -14.33 12.04
C ASN A 285 18.11 -13.06 11.19
N THR A 286 17.12 -13.03 10.29
CA THR A 286 16.83 -11.90 9.40
C THR A 286 15.63 -11.07 9.85
N THR A 287 15.14 -11.26 11.09
CA THR A 287 13.93 -10.62 11.62
C THR A 287 14.26 -9.36 12.42
N VAL A 288 13.93 -8.19 11.86
CA VAL A 288 13.91 -6.92 12.60
C VAL A 288 12.54 -6.79 13.26
N ASN A 289 12.51 -6.69 14.60
CA ASN A 289 11.28 -6.71 15.40
C ASN A 289 10.57 -5.35 15.39
N SER A 290 10.01 -4.98 14.24
CA SER A 290 9.25 -3.76 14.01
C SER A 290 8.43 -3.91 12.75
N ASP A 291 7.23 -3.32 12.69
CA ASP A 291 6.42 -3.24 11.46
C ASP A 291 6.53 -1.89 10.74
N LEU A 292 7.35 -0.98 11.29
CA LEU A 292 7.57 0.40 10.82
C LEU A 292 6.28 1.24 10.71
N ARG A 293 5.23 0.89 11.47
CA ARG A 293 3.96 1.63 11.51
C ARG A 293 3.77 2.38 12.82
N PHE A 294 3.34 3.63 12.71
CA PHE A 294 2.81 4.38 13.82
C PHE A 294 1.34 3.99 14.08
N MET A 295 1.05 3.64 15.32
CA MET A 295 -0.28 3.28 15.80
C MET A 295 -0.48 3.83 17.22
N ILE A 296 -1.67 4.32 17.52
CA ILE A 296 -2.09 4.62 18.88
C ILE A 296 -3.08 3.54 19.31
N TRP A 297 -2.77 2.86 20.40
CA TRP A 297 -3.65 1.85 20.99
C TRP A 297 -4.42 2.45 22.17
N ASP A 298 -5.70 2.09 22.30
CA ASP A 298 -6.46 2.33 23.52
C ASP A 298 -5.83 1.56 24.70
N ASN A 299 -6.12 1.98 25.94
CA ASN A 299 -5.75 1.23 27.14
C ASN A 299 -7.02 0.82 27.92
N PRO A 300 -7.36 -0.49 27.99
CA PRO A 300 -6.68 -1.62 27.35
C PRO A 300 -6.85 -1.63 25.80
N PRO A 301 -5.94 -2.30 25.07
CA PRO A 301 -6.00 -2.34 23.61
C PRO A 301 -7.26 -3.04 23.12
N LYS A 302 -7.92 -2.43 22.13
CA LYS A 302 -9.03 -3.04 21.37
C LYS A 302 -8.49 -3.95 20.26
N MET A 303 -9.40 -4.55 19.49
CA MET A 303 -9.05 -5.40 18.33
C MET A 303 -8.30 -4.64 17.23
N GLU A 304 -8.60 -3.35 17.06
CA GLU A 304 -7.94 -2.48 16.10
C GLU A 304 -7.47 -1.19 16.79
N PRO A 305 -6.40 -0.54 16.28
CA PRO A 305 -5.89 0.69 16.86
C PRO A 305 -6.88 1.86 16.68
N HIS A 306 -6.62 2.93 17.43
CA HIS A 306 -7.35 4.19 17.34
C HIS A 306 -7.36 4.75 15.92
N PHE A 307 -8.46 5.41 15.55
CA PHE A 307 -8.55 6.17 14.30
C PHE A 307 -7.81 7.50 14.44
N LEU A 308 -6.64 7.60 13.82
CA LEU A 308 -5.82 8.79 13.81
C LEU A 308 -6.55 9.94 13.12
N ASN A 309 -6.46 11.12 13.72
CA ASN A 309 -7.08 12.35 13.22
C ASN A 309 -6.09 13.53 13.30
N THR A 310 -6.56 14.75 13.04
CA THR A 310 -5.71 15.94 13.00
C THR A 310 -4.98 16.23 14.33
N SER A 311 -5.52 15.82 15.48
CA SER A 311 -4.86 15.99 16.78
C SER A 311 -3.58 15.17 16.91
N ASP A 312 -3.49 14.06 16.18
CA ASP A 312 -2.38 13.11 16.28
C ASP A 312 -1.25 13.43 15.29
N PHE A 313 -1.44 14.44 14.43
CA PHE A 313 -0.54 14.75 13.31
C PHE A 313 0.90 14.97 13.75
N ASP A 314 1.12 15.74 14.81
CA ASP A 314 2.48 16.03 15.28
C ASP A 314 3.15 14.79 15.87
N LEU A 315 2.40 13.90 16.52
CA LEU A 315 2.92 12.61 16.99
C LEU A 315 3.32 11.72 15.82
N MET A 316 2.49 11.64 14.78
CA MET A 316 2.83 10.91 13.55
C MET A 316 4.12 11.43 12.93
N VAL A 317 4.25 12.75 12.74
CA VAL A 317 5.44 13.40 12.16
C VAL A 317 6.70 13.20 13.01
N GLN A 318 6.55 13.02 14.32
CA GLN A 318 7.67 12.83 15.24
C GLN A 318 8.05 11.35 15.44
N SER A 319 7.17 10.42 15.09
CA SER A 319 7.36 8.97 15.33
C SER A 319 8.57 8.35 14.63
N GLY A 320 9.00 8.93 13.50
CA GLY A 320 10.01 8.31 12.64
C GLY A 320 9.55 6.96 12.04
N ALA A 321 8.24 6.71 11.96
CA ALA A 321 7.69 5.54 11.27
C ALA A 321 7.56 5.76 9.76
N ALA A 322 7.54 4.68 8.97
CA ALA A 322 7.36 4.76 7.51
C ALA A 322 5.88 4.93 7.11
N PHE A 323 4.98 4.34 7.89
CA PHE A 323 3.54 4.35 7.66
C PHE A 323 2.80 4.65 8.96
N ALA A 324 1.52 4.96 8.87
CA ALA A 324 0.63 5.11 10.03
C ALA A 324 -0.70 4.41 9.79
N ARG A 325 -1.36 4.02 10.88
CA ARG A 325 -2.73 3.50 10.87
C ARG A 325 -3.45 3.68 12.22
N GLN A 326 -4.79 3.70 12.26
CA GLN A 326 -5.70 3.63 11.10
C GLN A 326 -6.39 4.95 10.81
N PHE A 327 -6.76 5.17 9.56
CA PHE A 327 -7.45 6.40 9.13
C PHE A 327 -8.90 6.14 8.71
N GLN A 328 -9.79 7.06 9.06
CA GLN A 328 -11.13 7.08 8.49
C GLN A 328 -11.09 7.50 7.02
N LYS A 329 -12.16 7.18 6.29
CA LYS A 329 -12.30 7.63 4.91
C LYS A 329 -12.42 9.16 4.88
N ASP A 330 -11.60 9.79 4.05
CA ASP A 330 -11.62 11.24 3.81
C ASP A 330 -11.39 12.09 5.07
N ASP A 331 -10.68 11.53 6.07
CA ASP A 331 -10.27 12.30 7.25
C ASP A 331 -9.33 13.46 6.85
N PRO A 332 -9.53 14.69 7.36
CA PRO A 332 -8.69 15.85 7.02
C PRO A 332 -7.19 15.64 7.30
N VAL A 333 -6.83 14.75 8.23
CA VAL A 333 -5.42 14.44 8.50
C VAL A 333 -4.71 13.84 7.29
N LEU A 334 -5.42 13.13 6.41
CA LEU A 334 -4.85 12.59 5.18
C LEU A 334 -4.44 13.71 4.22
N ASP A 335 -5.21 14.80 4.18
CA ASP A 335 -4.87 15.99 3.39
C ASP A 335 -3.67 16.72 3.99
N MET A 336 -3.57 16.77 5.34
CA MET A 336 -2.39 17.30 6.02
C MET A 336 -1.12 16.50 5.69
N VAL A 337 -1.20 15.17 5.65
CA VAL A 337 -0.08 14.31 5.25
C VAL A 337 0.28 14.55 3.78
N ASP A 338 -0.72 14.61 2.89
CA ASP A 338 -0.50 14.89 1.47
C ASP A 338 0.23 16.23 1.24
N GLU A 339 -0.20 17.28 1.92
CA GLU A 339 0.35 18.63 1.75
C GLU A 339 1.70 18.80 2.44
N LYS A 340 1.79 18.43 3.72
CA LYS A 340 2.93 18.79 4.58
C LYS A 340 4.07 17.78 4.55
N ILE A 341 3.77 16.51 4.27
CA ILE A 341 4.76 15.42 4.25
C ILE A 341 5.09 15.04 2.82
N LEU A 342 4.07 14.66 2.05
CA LEU A 342 4.26 14.10 0.71
C LEU A 342 4.40 15.17 -0.38
N MET A 343 4.11 16.44 -0.04
CA MET A 343 4.19 17.59 -0.94
C MET A 343 3.41 17.40 -2.25
N ARG A 344 2.28 16.68 -2.17
CA ARG A 344 1.52 16.24 -3.34
C ARG A 344 0.17 16.94 -3.45
N GLY A 345 -0.31 17.08 -4.69
CA GLY A 345 -1.65 17.58 -4.96
C GLY A 345 -2.70 16.48 -4.92
N HIS A 346 -3.96 16.87 -4.73
CA HIS A 346 -5.09 15.93 -4.75
C HIS A 346 -5.11 15.11 -6.06
N ARG A 347 -5.26 13.78 -5.94
CA ARG A 347 -5.28 12.81 -7.06
C ARG A 347 -4.04 12.82 -7.97
N ARG A 348 -2.89 13.32 -7.49
CA ARG A 348 -1.62 13.25 -8.21
C ARG A 348 -0.65 12.32 -7.50
N PRO A 349 0.27 11.62 -8.20
CA PRO A 349 1.35 10.89 -7.55
C PRO A 349 2.15 11.80 -6.59
N ALA A 350 2.69 11.23 -5.51
CA ALA A 350 3.65 11.94 -4.68
C ALA A 350 4.91 12.26 -5.51
N PRO A 351 5.36 13.53 -5.56
CA PRO A 351 6.54 13.89 -6.32
C PRO A 351 7.81 13.31 -5.68
N GLY A 352 8.69 12.78 -6.53
CA GLY A 352 10.07 12.42 -6.18
C GLY A 352 11.05 13.06 -7.15
N ALA A 353 12.35 12.73 -7.05
CA ALA A 353 13.38 13.23 -7.96
C ALA A 353 13.12 12.89 -9.43
N TRP A 354 12.36 11.81 -9.68
CA TRP A 354 11.94 11.40 -11.01
C TRP A 354 10.96 12.39 -11.67
N CYS A 355 10.27 13.26 -10.92
CA CYS A 355 9.32 14.24 -11.47
C CYS A 355 10.06 15.53 -11.88
N THR A 356 10.13 15.82 -13.19
CA THR A 356 10.89 16.95 -13.75
C THR A 356 10.01 18.09 -14.25
N GLY A 357 8.67 17.93 -14.19
CA GLY A 357 7.73 18.97 -14.56
C GLY A 357 7.81 20.17 -13.61
N LYS A 358 7.58 21.38 -14.15
CA LYS A 358 7.48 22.59 -13.32
C LYS A 358 6.26 22.47 -12.42
N ARG A 359 6.46 22.63 -11.10
CA ARG A 359 5.37 22.71 -10.13
C ARG A 359 4.55 23.96 -10.40
N SER A 360 3.30 23.79 -10.78
CA SER A 360 2.30 24.86 -10.91
C SER A 360 0.97 24.37 -10.37
N TRP A 361 0.03 25.29 -10.12
CA TRP A 361 -1.31 24.92 -9.68
C TRP A 361 -2.00 23.96 -10.67
N TRP A 362 -1.80 24.21 -11.96
CA TRP A 362 -2.50 23.55 -13.07
C TRP A 362 -1.75 22.34 -13.63
N THR A 363 -0.45 22.21 -13.35
CA THR A 363 0.41 21.19 -13.95
C THR A 363 0.90 20.21 -12.91
N ASP A 364 0.69 18.91 -13.17
CA ASP A 364 1.29 17.85 -12.37
C ASP A 364 2.82 17.79 -12.62
N PRO A 365 3.68 17.99 -11.61
CA PRO A 365 5.12 17.87 -11.79
C PRO A 365 5.55 16.48 -12.28
N CYS A 366 4.75 15.44 -12.04
CA CYS A 366 5.01 14.07 -12.45
C CYS A 366 4.44 13.72 -13.83
N SER A 367 3.92 14.72 -14.57
CA SER A 367 3.55 14.58 -15.99
C SER A 367 4.75 14.54 -16.94
N LYS A 368 5.92 14.97 -16.46
CA LYS A 368 7.22 14.82 -17.11
C LYS A 368 8.16 14.13 -16.14
N TRP A 369 8.94 13.19 -16.65
CA TRP A 369 9.84 12.39 -15.83
C TRP A 369 11.27 12.39 -16.33
N GLY A 370 12.20 12.29 -15.39
CA GLY A 370 13.64 12.17 -15.61
C GLY A 370 14.15 10.77 -15.30
N ASP A 371 15.36 10.68 -14.75
CA ASP A 371 15.93 9.41 -14.32
C ASP A 371 15.24 8.91 -13.05
N VAL A 372 14.61 7.74 -13.14
CA VAL A 372 13.90 7.07 -12.05
C VAL A 372 14.85 6.37 -11.06
N ASN A 373 16.16 6.40 -11.31
CA ASN A 373 17.19 5.85 -10.43
C ASN A 373 17.79 6.90 -9.50
N ILE A 374 17.48 8.17 -9.68
CA ILE A 374 17.90 9.25 -8.78
C ILE A 374 16.90 9.34 -7.63
N VAL A 375 17.42 9.49 -6.41
CA VAL A 375 16.66 9.66 -5.17
C VAL A 375 17.04 10.99 -4.54
N ARG A 376 16.04 11.76 -4.13
CA ARG A 376 16.22 13.02 -3.39
C ARG A 376 15.48 12.94 -2.05
N PRO A 377 16.15 12.54 -0.95
CA PRO A 377 15.50 12.48 0.35
C PRO A 377 15.02 13.87 0.77
N GLY A 378 13.85 13.89 1.40
CA GLY A 378 13.26 15.03 2.08
C GLY A 378 13.55 15.01 3.59
N PRO A 379 12.87 15.88 4.36
CA PRO A 379 13.13 16.05 5.80
C PRO A 379 12.83 14.81 6.65
N GLN A 380 11.85 13.98 6.24
CA GLN A 380 11.46 12.79 7.02
C GLN A 380 12.48 11.66 6.94
N ALA A 381 13.31 11.61 5.89
CA ALA A 381 14.37 10.61 5.78
C ALA A 381 15.30 10.59 7.00
N ARG A 382 15.60 11.76 7.58
CA ARG A 382 16.48 11.83 8.75
C ARG A 382 15.89 11.13 9.97
N LYS A 383 14.64 11.45 10.33
CA LYS A 383 13.97 10.83 11.48
C LYS A 383 13.79 9.33 11.26
N PHE A 384 13.38 8.95 10.04
CA PHE A 384 13.24 7.54 9.69
C PHE A 384 14.58 6.79 9.75
N ALA A 385 15.69 7.42 9.34
CA ALA A 385 17.03 6.85 9.47
C ALA A 385 17.46 6.67 10.93
N GLU A 386 17.15 7.62 11.82
CA GLU A 386 17.43 7.51 13.26
C GLU A 386 16.65 6.34 13.89
N THR A 387 15.35 6.21 13.59
CA THR A 387 14.52 5.08 14.04
C THR A 387 15.00 3.74 13.45
N MET A 388 15.33 3.72 12.16
CA MET A 388 15.87 2.52 11.49
C MET A 388 17.19 2.08 12.13
N ALA A 389 18.12 3.01 12.38
CA ALA A 389 19.38 2.71 13.05
C ALA A 389 19.14 2.10 14.43
N SER A 390 18.22 2.67 15.22
CA SER A 390 17.86 2.11 16.53
C SER A 390 17.32 0.67 16.43
N HIS A 391 16.46 0.39 15.46
CA HIS A 391 15.97 -0.97 15.23
C HIS A 391 17.08 -1.94 14.79
N LEU A 392 18.01 -1.47 13.96
CA LEU A 392 19.13 -2.29 13.51
C LEU A 392 20.16 -2.52 14.62
N ASP A 393 20.38 -1.56 15.51
CA ASP A 393 21.25 -1.72 16.68
C ASP A 393 20.67 -2.72 17.69
N ASP A 394 19.36 -2.66 17.95
CA ASP A 394 18.66 -3.66 18.76
C ASP A 394 18.67 -5.05 18.07
N TRP A 395 18.48 -5.06 16.76
CA TRP A 395 18.72 -6.23 15.91
C TRP A 395 20.20 -6.59 15.78
N ASN A 396 21.18 -5.87 16.32
CA ASN A 396 22.56 -6.36 16.36
C ASN A 396 22.90 -6.91 17.75
N SER A 397 22.30 -6.35 18.81
CA SER A 397 22.60 -6.66 20.21
C SER A 397 22.12 -8.03 20.70
N HIS A 398 21.02 -8.56 20.16
CA HIS A 398 20.43 -9.83 20.59
C HIS A 398 21.11 -11.11 20.03
N LEU A 399 21.35 -12.10 20.91
CA LEU A 399 21.89 -13.41 20.50
C LEU A 399 20.87 -14.29 19.75
N SER A 400 19.58 -14.16 20.08
CA SER A 400 18.46 -14.78 19.36
C SER A 400 17.51 -13.70 18.87
N ARG A 401 17.21 -13.69 17.56
CA ARG A 401 16.33 -12.70 16.93
C ARG A 401 14.86 -13.04 17.09
N CYS A 402 14.52 -14.32 17.10
CA CYS A 402 13.17 -14.81 17.39
C CYS A 402 13.06 -15.19 18.86
N LYS A 403 12.35 -14.36 19.65
CA LYS A 403 12.22 -14.51 21.09
C LYS A 403 10.93 -15.14 21.55
#